data_AF-A0A7C1JR32-F1
#
_entry.id   AF-A0A7C1JR32-F1
#
_cell.length_a   1.000
_cell.length_b   1.000
_cell.length_c   1.000
_cell.angle_alpha   90.00
_cell.angle_beta   90.00
_cell.angle_gamma   90.00
#
_symmetry.space_group_name_H-M   'P 1'
#
loop_
_entity.id
_entity.type
_entity.pdbx_description
1 polymer ?
#
loop_
_entity_poly.entity_id
_entity_poly.type
_entity_poly.pdbx_seq_one_letter_code
_entity_poly.pdbx_strand_id
1 'polypeptide(L)'
;MHKQFGVQAVNLCQEPSEPIEVRGLLRKVVLPLPVRLLYETDLMLTVPVPKVHAMTRLSLALKNQWGVIPDIMRLRKHYLFDKAIVAINQRLRPAVLCDGTWFLDGSGPLSGDPVRMDLIIAASDAGSFDRYVSELMGMDWRRVGHLRQAVKAGIMPASLEQIHFNAPPAHFRTRTFRLRRTLRNYIALSGFHSRTLTWLGYESWFGRVVLHGILYAIVGRPVSPQPSGQAADCNHSAEQSR
;
A
#
# COMPACT_ATOMS: atom_id res chain seq x y z
N MET A 1 -11.28 -2.63 -21.10
CA MET A 1 -12.12 -2.55 -19.89
C MET A 1 -13.50 -1.96 -20.17
N HIS A 2 -13.63 -0.67 -20.49
CA HIS A 2 -14.96 -0.03 -20.64
C HIS A 2 -15.86 -0.71 -21.70
N LYS A 3 -15.34 -0.95 -22.91
CA LYS A 3 -16.11 -1.58 -23.99
C LYS A 3 -16.49 -3.04 -23.75
N GLN A 4 -15.80 -3.76 -22.86
CA GLN A 4 -16.00 -5.20 -22.64
C GLN A 4 -16.76 -5.51 -21.35
N PHE A 5 -16.51 -4.74 -20.29
CA PHE A 5 -17.06 -5.00 -18.96
C PHE A 5 -17.91 -3.85 -18.41
N GLY A 6 -18.06 -2.75 -19.16
CA GLY A 6 -18.73 -1.54 -18.66
C GLY A 6 -17.98 -0.84 -17.53
N VAL A 7 -16.70 -1.18 -17.31
CA VAL A 7 -15.89 -0.63 -16.20
C VAL A 7 -14.99 0.51 -16.69
N GLN A 8 -15.10 1.67 -16.04
CA GLN A 8 -14.21 2.80 -16.25
C GLN A 8 -12.93 2.65 -15.42
N ALA A 9 -11.77 2.77 -16.08
CA ALA A 9 -10.49 2.91 -15.40
C ALA A 9 -10.22 4.40 -15.15
N VAL A 10 -9.96 4.77 -13.90
CA VAL A 10 -9.75 6.15 -13.47
C VAL A 10 -8.34 6.30 -12.92
N ASN A 11 -7.62 7.33 -13.36
CA ASN A 11 -6.34 7.72 -12.79
C ASN A 11 -6.55 8.77 -11.71
N LEU A 12 -6.46 8.37 -10.44
CA LEU A 12 -6.66 9.27 -9.29
C LEU A 12 -5.67 10.45 -9.25
N CYS A 13 -4.52 10.36 -9.91
CA CYS A 13 -3.56 11.47 -10.00
C CYS A 13 -4.05 12.62 -10.90
N GLN A 14 -5.04 12.38 -11.75
CA GLN A 14 -5.62 13.39 -12.65
C GLN A 14 -6.97 13.92 -12.12
N GLU A 15 -7.49 13.31 -11.06
CA GLU A 15 -8.75 13.73 -10.45
C GLU A 15 -8.53 14.94 -9.53
N PRO A 16 -9.53 15.84 -9.42
CA PRO A 16 -9.49 16.91 -8.43
C PRO A 16 -9.37 16.33 -7.03
N SER A 17 -8.58 17.00 -6.18
CA SER A 17 -8.35 16.56 -4.80
C SER A 17 -8.52 17.69 -3.82
N GLU A 18 -8.94 17.35 -2.60
CA GLU A 18 -9.04 18.28 -1.49
C GLU A 18 -8.08 17.89 -0.35
N PRO A 19 -7.59 18.87 0.43
CA PRO A 19 -6.69 18.59 1.54
C PRO A 19 -7.46 18.04 2.74
N ILE A 20 -7.07 16.85 3.21
CA ILE A 20 -7.45 16.35 4.54
C ILE A 20 -6.36 16.68 5.57
N GLU A 21 -6.77 17.02 6.78
CA GLU A 21 -5.84 17.32 7.87
C GLU A 21 -5.37 16.05 8.58
N VAL A 22 -4.06 15.94 8.75
CA VAL A 22 -3.40 14.93 9.59
C VAL A 22 -2.69 15.63 10.75
N ARG A 23 -3.02 15.24 11.97
CA ARG A 23 -2.40 15.80 13.18
C ARG A 23 -0.93 15.37 13.31
N GLY A 24 0.00 16.21 12.88
CA GLY A 24 1.44 16.03 13.13
C GLY A 24 1.81 16.21 14.60
N LEU A 25 3.11 16.13 14.92
CA LEU A 25 3.60 16.31 16.30
C LEU A 25 3.61 17.79 16.73
N LEU A 26 3.97 18.68 15.80
CA LEU A 26 4.13 20.13 16.05
C LEU A 26 3.31 21.00 15.09
N ARG A 27 2.84 20.45 13.97
CA ARG A 27 2.08 21.17 12.94
C ARG A 27 1.04 20.24 12.31
N LYS A 28 -0.08 20.81 11.85
CA LYS A 28 -1.01 20.11 10.96
C LYS A 28 -0.32 19.88 9.62
N VAL A 29 -0.48 18.68 9.06
CA VAL A 29 0.00 18.35 7.71
C VAL A 29 -1.21 17.97 6.87
N VAL A 30 -1.24 18.47 5.64
CA VAL A 30 -2.33 18.20 4.71
C VAL A 30 -1.95 17.09 3.73
N LEU A 31 -2.90 16.20 3.46
CA LEU A 31 -2.78 15.18 2.41
C LEU A 31 -3.91 15.41 1.40
N PRO A 32 -3.60 15.49 0.09
CA PRO A 32 -4.65 15.53 -0.91
C PRO A 32 -5.35 14.16 -0.97
N LEU A 33 -6.68 14.17 -1.02
CA LEU A 33 -7.50 13.02 -1.35
C LEU A 33 -8.44 13.35 -2.51
N PRO A 34 -8.65 12.42 -3.47
CA PRO A 34 -9.52 12.67 -4.62
C PRO A 34 -10.96 12.95 -4.18
N VAL A 35 -11.57 14.02 -4.71
CA VAL A 35 -12.96 14.44 -4.44
C VAL A 35 -13.93 13.30 -4.76
N ARG A 36 -13.69 12.59 -5.88
CA ARG A 36 -14.47 11.42 -6.27
C ARG A 36 -14.59 10.37 -5.16
N LEU A 37 -13.48 10.06 -4.48
CA LEU A 37 -13.47 9.05 -3.42
C LEU A 37 -14.14 9.53 -2.12
N LEU A 38 -14.21 10.84 -1.92
CA LEU A 38 -14.77 11.44 -0.71
C LEU A 38 -16.27 11.68 -0.81
N TYR A 39 -16.77 12.05 -1.99
CA TYR A 39 -18.14 12.56 -2.13
C TYR A 39 -18.94 11.95 -3.28
N GLU A 40 -18.28 11.36 -4.28
CA GLU A 40 -18.97 10.78 -5.47
C GLU A 40 -19.01 9.24 -5.43
N THR A 41 -18.47 8.63 -4.37
CA THR A 41 -18.38 7.18 -4.23
C THR A 41 -19.25 6.71 -3.06
N ASP A 42 -20.33 5.98 -3.36
CA ASP A 42 -21.22 5.42 -2.33
C ASP A 42 -20.57 4.25 -1.57
N LEU A 43 -19.79 3.42 -2.28
CA LEU A 43 -19.09 2.28 -1.73
C LEU A 43 -17.69 2.15 -2.33
N MET A 44 -16.68 2.17 -1.47
CA MET A 44 -15.30 1.92 -1.86
C MET A 44 -14.91 0.48 -1.53
N LEU A 45 -14.54 -0.29 -2.55
CA LEU A 45 -13.94 -1.61 -2.40
C LEU A 45 -12.43 -1.54 -2.65
N THR A 46 -11.65 -1.93 -1.66
CA THR A 46 -10.19 -2.04 -1.80
C THR A 46 -9.76 -3.49 -2.01
N VAL A 47 -8.79 -3.68 -2.91
CA VAL A 47 -8.27 -5.00 -3.30
C VAL A 47 -6.80 -5.12 -2.89
N PRO A 48 -6.51 -5.36 -1.59
CA PRO A 48 -5.14 -5.49 -1.11
C PRO A 48 -4.59 -6.88 -1.45
N VAL A 49 -3.26 -6.96 -1.53
CA VAL A 49 -2.51 -8.22 -1.52
C VAL A 49 -1.74 -8.31 -0.21
N PRO A 50 -2.05 -9.26 0.70
CA PRO A 50 -1.39 -9.39 1.99
C PRO A 50 0.11 -9.69 1.88
N LYS A 51 0.92 -8.92 2.59
CA LYS A 51 2.38 -9.09 2.56
C LYS A 51 3.07 -8.64 3.83
N VAL A 52 4.15 -9.33 4.16
CA VAL A 52 5.17 -8.85 5.09
C VAL A 52 5.88 -7.66 4.45
N HIS A 53 6.11 -6.59 5.21
CA HIS A 53 6.73 -5.36 4.71
C HIS A 53 7.92 -4.96 5.57
N ALA A 54 9.06 -4.69 4.93
CA ALA A 54 10.32 -4.41 5.62
C ALA A 54 10.22 -3.21 6.58
N MET A 55 9.50 -2.15 6.21
CA MET A 55 9.40 -0.94 7.05
C MET A 55 8.29 -1.04 8.09
N THR A 56 7.12 -1.49 7.67
CA THR A 56 5.88 -1.41 8.45
C THR A 56 5.48 -2.75 9.07
N ARG A 57 6.28 -3.79 8.88
CA ARG A 57 6.05 -5.20 9.24
C ARG A 57 4.92 -5.88 8.44
N LEU A 58 3.76 -5.23 8.31
CA LEU A 58 2.63 -5.71 7.51
C LEU A 58 2.21 -4.66 6.46
N SER A 59 1.61 -5.15 5.38
CA SER A 59 0.89 -4.36 4.41
C SER A 59 -0.38 -5.11 4.02
N LEU A 60 -1.51 -4.55 4.46
CA LEU A 60 -2.86 -5.10 4.32
C LEU A 60 -3.80 -3.99 3.79
N ALA A 61 -5.11 -4.04 4.08
CA ALA A 61 -6.12 -3.14 3.53
C ALA A 61 -5.96 -1.68 3.99
N LEU A 62 -5.70 -1.43 5.28
CA LEU A 62 -5.55 -0.05 5.78
C LEU A 62 -4.37 0.64 5.09
N LYS A 63 -3.23 -0.08 5.00
CA LYS A 63 -2.03 0.42 4.30
C LYS A 63 -2.23 0.58 2.79
N ASN A 64 -3.10 -0.21 2.17
CA ASN A 64 -3.39 -0.11 0.74
C ASN A 64 -3.90 1.29 0.36
N GLN A 65 -4.59 1.98 1.28
CA GLN A 65 -5.08 3.34 1.06
C GLN A 65 -3.98 4.39 0.98
N TRP A 66 -2.72 4.06 1.32
CA TRP A 66 -1.60 4.94 0.98
C TRP A 66 -1.50 5.23 -0.52
N GLY A 67 -2.00 4.31 -1.36
CA GLY A 67 -2.02 4.44 -2.81
C GLY A 67 -3.00 5.49 -3.34
N VAL A 68 -4.01 5.90 -2.56
CA VAL A 68 -5.02 6.86 -3.03
C VAL A 68 -4.53 8.30 -3.03
N ILE A 69 -3.40 8.59 -2.37
CA ILE A 69 -2.82 9.93 -2.32
C ILE A 69 -2.26 10.26 -3.72
N PRO A 70 -2.82 11.27 -4.44
CA PRO A 70 -2.41 11.65 -5.79
C PRO A 70 -1.13 12.51 -5.77
N ASP A 71 -0.11 12.06 -5.03
CA ASP A 71 1.16 12.77 -4.85
C ASP A 71 2.30 11.76 -5.05
N ILE A 72 3.09 11.96 -6.10
CA ILE A 72 4.28 11.14 -6.40
C ILE A 72 5.36 11.30 -5.32
N MET A 73 5.35 12.43 -4.61
CA MET A 73 6.27 12.76 -3.53
C MET A 73 5.75 12.31 -2.16
N ARG A 74 4.65 11.53 -2.11
CA ARG A 74 4.08 11.00 -0.85
C ARG A 74 5.09 10.22 -0.01
N LEU A 75 6.10 9.59 -0.64
CA LEU A 75 7.18 8.90 0.07
C LEU A 75 8.00 9.84 0.99
N ARG A 76 7.99 11.15 0.76
CA ARG A 76 8.62 12.13 1.66
C ARG A 76 7.88 12.28 2.99
N LYS A 77 6.63 11.81 3.05
CA LYS A 77 5.73 11.91 4.20
C LYS A 77 5.74 10.64 5.06
N HIS A 78 6.70 9.72 4.88
CA HIS A 78 6.81 8.50 5.68
C HIS A 78 6.94 8.74 7.20
N TYR A 79 7.49 9.88 7.62
CA TYR A 79 7.55 10.24 9.04
C TYR A 79 6.15 10.42 9.68
N LEU A 80 5.09 10.58 8.88
CA LEU A 80 3.68 10.65 9.31
C LEU A 80 2.90 9.40 8.95
N PHE A 81 3.56 8.38 8.40
CA PHE A 81 2.92 7.26 7.73
C PHE A 81 1.79 6.66 8.55
N ASP A 82 2.06 6.31 9.81
CA ASP A 82 1.07 5.65 10.65
C ASP A 82 -0.18 6.50 10.91
N LYS A 83 0.01 7.80 11.17
CA LYS A 83 -1.09 8.74 11.41
C LYS A 83 -1.88 9.03 10.14
N ALA A 84 -1.18 9.14 9.02
CA ALA A 84 -1.76 9.39 7.72
C ALA A 84 -2.63 8.22 7.26
N ILE A 85 -2.18 6.98 7.43
CA ILE A 85 -2.99 5.78 7.15
C ILE A 85 -4.31 5.83 7.92
N VAL A 86 -4.26 6.13 9.23
CA VAL A 86 -5.47 6.22 10.05
C VAL A 86 -6.39 7.35 9.55
N ALA A 87 -5.86 8.53 9.30
CA ALA A 87 -6.65 9.67 8.83
C ALA A 87 -7.35 9.40 7.48
N ILE A 88 -6.65 8.75 6.54
CA ILE A 88 -7.23 8.37 5.25
C ILE A 88 -8.37 7.36 5.45
N ASN A 89 -8.14 6.32 6.26
CA ASN A 89 -9.14 5.28 6.47
C ASN A 89 -10.36 5.77 7.29
N GLN A 90 -10.20 6.78 8.15
CA GLN A 90 -11.34 7.44 8.80
C GLN A 90 -12.25 8.17 7.81
N ARG A 91 -11.70 8.68 6.71
CA ARG A 91 -12.48 9.35 5.66
C ARG A 91 -13.09 8.36 4.67
N LEU A 92 -12.27 7.42 4.17
CA LEU A 92 -12.66 6.53 3.07
C LEU A 92 -13.40 5.27 3.50
N ARG A 93 -13.12 4.75 4.72
CA ARG A 93 -13.75 3.54 5.31
C ARG A 93 -14.04 2.42 4.29
N PRO A 94 -13.04 1.93 3.55
CA PRO A 94 -13.27 0.98 2.47
C PRO A 94 -13.70 -0.39 3.01
N ALA A 95 -14.63 -1.02 2.31
CA ALA A 95 -14.83 -2.46 2.36
C ALA A 95 -13.71 -3.17 1.59
N VAL A 96 -13.50 -4.46 1.86
CA VAL A 96 -12.34 -5.20 1.35
C VAL A 96 -12.77 -6.40 0.53
N LEU A 97 -12.16 -6.55 -0.65
CA LEU A 97 -12.15 -7.79 -1.41
C LEU A 97 -10.69 -8.15 -1.72
N CYS A 98 -10.10 -8.99 -0.88
CA CYS A 98 -8.71 -9.38 -1.00
C CYS A 98 -8.54 -10.53 -2.00
N ASP A 99 -7.67 -10.32 -2.99
CA ASP A 99 -7.04 -11.41 -3.74
C ASP A 99 -5.97 -12.05 -2.85
N GLY A 100 -6.34 -13.18 -2.25
CA GLY A 100 -5.48 -13.98 -1.42
C GLY A 100 -4.95 -15.22 -2.12
N THR A 101 -4.86 -15.23 -3.46
CA THR A 101 -4.22 -16.34 -4.18
C THR A 101 -2.77 -16.51 -3.69
N TRP A 102 -2.07 -15.38 -3.54
CA TRP A 102 -0.69 -15.33 -3.08
C TRP A 102 -0.51 -14.28 -1.99
N PHE A 103 0.15 -14.68 -0.90
CA PHE A 103 0.70 -13.77 0.09
C PHE A 103 2.21 -13.65 -0.11
N LEU A 104 2.84 -12.63 0.47
CA LEU A 104 4.30 -12.49 0.41
C LEU A 104 4.91 -12.54 1.82
N ASP A 105 5.81 -13.49 2.03
CA ASP A 105 6.58 -13.66 3.27
C ASP A 105 8.00 -13.05 3.18
N GLY A 106 8.65 -12.85 4.32
CA GLY A 106 10.04 -12.38 4.36
C GLY A 106 10.19 -10.85 4.34
N SER A 107 10.49 -10.27 3.18
CA SER A 107 11.06 -8.92 3.06
C SER A 107 10.39 -8.02 2.01
N GLY A 108 9.06 -7.97 1.95
CA GLY A 108 8.35 -7.09 1.01
C GLY A 108 8.74 -5.61 1.15
N PRO A 109 8.48 -4.77 0.13
CA PRO A 109 7.56 -5.03 -0.97
C PRO A 109 8.21 -5.52 -2.27
N LEU A 110 9.52 -5.33 -2.45
CA LEU A 110 10.22 -5.65 -3.71
C LEU A 110 10.82 -7.06 -3.74
N SER A 111 10.93 -7.72 -2.59
CA SER A 111 11.48 -9.06 -2.45
C SER A 111 10.70 -9.85 -1.39
N GLY A 112 10.87 -11.16 -1.36
CA GLY A 112 10.19 -12.03 -0.40
C GLY A 112 9.86 -13.37 -1.03
N ASP A 113 9.26 -14.23 -0.22
CA ASP A 113 8.91 -15.59 -0.59
C ASP A 113 7.40 -15.63 -0.86
N PRO A 114 6.94 -15.79 -2.11
CA PRO A 114 5.51 -15.91 -2.40
C PRO A 114 4.97 -17.19 -1.77
N VAL A 115 3.82 -17.07 -1.12
CA VAL A 115 3.12 -18.15 -0.43
C VAL A 115 1.75 -18.30 -1.07
N ARG A 116 1.52 -19.43 -1.73
CA ARG A 116 0.20 -19.74 -2.26
C ARG A 116 -0.75 -20.04 -1.10
N MET A 117 -1.86 -19.31 -1.06
CA MET A 117 -2.89 -19.46 -0.03
C MET A 117 -4.23 -19.88 -0.63
N ASP A 118 -4.48 -19.58 -1.91
CA ASP A 118 -5.73 -19.90 -2.63
C ASP A 118 -6.99 -19.42 -1.88
N LEU A 119 -6.95 -18.17 -1.37
CA LEU A 119 -8.05 -17.56 -0.62
C LEU A 119 -8.67 -16.37 -1.36
N ILE A 120 -9.97 -16.19 -1.17
CA ILE A 120 -10.65 -14.90 -1.36
C ILE A 120 -11.16 -14.49 0.02
N ILE A 121 -10.80 -13.28 0.46
CA ILE A 121 -11.19 -12.79 1.79
C ILE A 121 -11.96 -11.48 1.59
N ALA A 122 -13.22 -11.46 2.02
CA ALA A 122 -14.05 -10.27 2.00
C ALA A 122 -14.31 -9.78 3.42
N ALA A 123 -14.38 -8.46 3.59
CA ALA A 123 -14.75 -7.84 4.86
C ALA A 123 -15.52 -6.54 4.62
N SER A 124 -16.43 -6.22 5.53
CA SER A 124 -17.18 -4.96 5.52
C SER A 124 -16.31 -3.73 5.76
N ASP A 125 -15.17 -3.89 6.42
CA ASP A 125 -14.25 -2.80 6.72
C ASP A 125 -12.79 -3.27 6.75
N ALA A 126 -11.88 -2.34 6.44
CA ALA A 126 -10.44 -2.60 6.41
C ALA A 126 -9.82 -2.92 7.77
N GLY A 127 -10.39 -2.45 8.88
CA GLY A 127 -9.87 -2.70 10.22
C GLY A 127 -10.05 -4.14 10.66
N SER A 128 -11.28 -4.65 10.53
CA SER A 128 -11.63 -6.05 10.79
C SER A 128 -10.82 -6.99 9.90
N PHE A 129 -10.69 -6.65 8.61
CA PHE A 129 -9.82 -7.39 7.69
C PHE A 129 -8.36 -7.42 8.19
N ASP A 130 -7.77 -6.27 8.49
CA ASP A 130 -6.36 -6.21 8.92
C ASP A 130 -6.14 -6.98 10.23
N ARG A 131 -7.10 -6.92 11.17
CA ARG A 131 -7.06 -7.65 12.44
C ARG A 131 -7.11 -9.15 12.23
N TYR A 132 -8.03 -9.62 11.36
CA TYR A 132 -8.20 -11.03 11.03
C TYR A 132 -6.99 -11.57 10.28
N VAL A 133 -6.53 -10.88 9.23
CA VAL A 133 -5.42 -11.34 8.38
C VAL A 133 -4.08 -11.27 9.10
N SER A 134 -3.89 -10.33 10.04
CA SER A 134 -2.69 -10.36 10.90
C SER A 134 -2.59 -11.66 11.69
N GLU A 135 -3.72 -12.17 12.21
CA GLU A 135 -3.75 -13.47 12.90
C GLU A 135 -3.60 -14.61 11.93
N LEU A 136 -4.27 -14.57 10.77
CA LEU A 136 -4.09 -15.60 9.74
C LEU A 136 -2.60 -15.76 9.39
N MET A 137 -1.88 -14.65 9.20
CA MET A 137 -0.44 -14.64 8.93
C MET A 137 0.43 -15.02 10.14
N GLY A 138 -0.13 -15.14 11.34
CA GLY A 138 0.62 -15.40 12.58
C GLY A 138 1.50 -14.23 13.00
N MET A 139 1.15 -13.00 12.61
CA MET A 139 1.94 -11.81 12.86
C MET A 139 1.31 -10.92 13.93
N ASP A 140 2.16 -10.50 14.87
CA ASP A 140 1.74 -9.63 15.98
C ASP A 140 1.41 -8.20 15.50
N TRP A 141 0.11 -7.93 15.32
CA TRP A 141 -0.40 -6.63 14.88
C TRP A 141 0.03 -5.48 15.80
N ARG A 142 0.25 -5.74 17.09
CA ARG A 142 0.69 -4.71 18.07
C ARG A 142 2.06 -4.16 17.71
N ARG A 143 2.89 -4.91 16.99
CA ARG A 143 4.20 -4.44 16.54
C ARG A 143 4.10 -3.53 15.31
N VAL A 144 2.93 -3.43 14.68
CA VAL A 144 2.69 -2.62 13.48
C VAL A 144 2.16 -1.24 13.87
N GLY A 145 2.88 -0.19 13.47
CA GLY A 145 2.62 1.18 13.91
C GLY A 145 1.21 1.68 13.58
N HIS A 146 0.83 1.67 12.30
CA HIS A 146 -0.49 2.09 11.84
C HIS A 146 -1.64 1.25 12.41
N LEU A 147 -1.47 -0.07 12.59
CA LEU A 147 -2.50 -0.92 13.19
C LEU A 147 -2.75 -0.57 14.66
N ARG A 148 -1.68 -0.33 15.44
CA ARG A 148 -1.86 0.18 16.81
C ARG A 148 -2.62 1.51 16.84
N GLN A 149 -2.32 2.41 15.92
CA GLN A 149 -3.02 3.70 15.85
C GLN A 149 -4.46 3.53 15.38
N ALA A 150 -4.73 2.59 14.48
CA ALA A 150 -6.07 2.25 14.01
C ALA A 150 -6.96 1.77 15.16
N VAL A 151 -6.45 0.90 16.04
CA VAL A 151 -7.15 0.48 17.26
C VAL A 151 -7.44 1.67 18.17
N LYS A 152 -6.43 2.52 18.44
CA LYS A 152 -6.62 3.73 19.25
C LYS A 152 -7.65 4.71 18.68
N ALA A 153 -7.79 4.73 17.35
CA ALA A 153 -8.72 5.59 16.63
C ALA A 153 -10.10 4.97 16.43
N GLY A 154 -10.33 3.73 16.91
CA GLY A 154 -11.61 3.03 16.79
C GLY A 154 -11.94 2.51 15.40
N ILE A 155 -10.96 2.47 14.47
CA ILE A 155 -11.17 1.99 13.10
C ILE A 155 -10.61 0.58 12.86
N MET A 156 -10.18 -0.10 13.92
CA MET A 156 -9.74 -1.49 13.90
C MET A 156 -10.12 -2.15 15.24
N PRO A 157 -10.72 -3.34 15.24
CA PRO A 157 -11.04 -4.07 16.47
C PRO A 157 -9.78 -4.47 17.24
N ALA A 158 -9.82 -4.45 18.56
CA ALA A 158 -8.70 -4.86 19.40
C ALA A 158 -8.62 -6.39 19.57
N SER A 159 -9.79 -7.04 19.69
CA SER A 159 -9.94 -8.49 19.83
C SER A 159 -10.57 -9.10 18.58
N LEU A 160 -10.27 -10.37 18.30
CA LEU A 160 -10.97 -11.13 17.26
C LEU A 160 -12.44 -11.37 17.61
N GLU A 161 -12.79 -11.38 18.89
CA GLU A 161 -14.18 -11.59 19.37
C GLU A 161 -15.12 -10.46 18.94
N GLN A 162 -14.56 -9.30 18.60
CA GLN A 162 -15.31 -8.15 18.08
C GLN A 162 -15.63 -8.29 16.58
N ILE A 163 -15.19 -9.37 15.94
CA ILE A 163 -15.34 -9.62 14.51
C ILE A 163 -16.22 -10.84 14.33
N HIS A 164 -17.31 -10.69 13.58
CA HIS A 164 -18.09 -11.82 13.11
C HIS A 164 -17.47 -12.37 11.82
N PHE A 165 -17.03 -13.62 11.85
CA PHE A 165 -16.44 -14.31 10.70
C PHE A 165 -17.03 -15.71 10.55
N ASN A 166 -17.08 -16.22 9.32
CA ASN A 166 -17.60 -17.55 9.00
C ASN A 166 -16.65 -18.69 9.37
N ALA A 167 -15.35 -18.41 9.49
CA ALA A 167 -14.35 -19.37 9.90
C ALA A 167 -13.20 -18.66 10.63
N PRO A 168 -12.57 -19.29 11.64
CA PRO A 168 -11.48 -18.67 12.39
C PRO A 168 -10.20 -18.56 11.55
N PRO A 169 -9.35 -17.53 11.78
CA PRO A 169 -8.14 -17.32 10.99
C PRO A 169 -7.14 -18.47 11.10
N ALA A 170 -7.18 -19.22 12.20
CA ALA A 170 -6.35 -20.41 12.41
C ALA A 170 -6.64 -21.53 11.38
N HIS A 171 -7.87 -21.63 10.87
CA HIS A 171 -8.25 -22.63 9.87
C HIS A 171 -7.42 -22.49 8.59
N PHE A 172 -7.18 -21.25 8.17
CA PHE A 172 -6.52 -20.94 6.90
C PHE A 172 -5.02 -20.72 7.02
N ARG A 173 -4.45 -20.86 8.23
CA ARG A 173 -3.02 -20.62 8.46
C ARG A 173 -2.20 -21.82 7.98
N THR A 174 -1.48 -21.65 6.87
CA THR A 174 -0.54 -22.65 6.36
C THR A 174 0.85 -22.56 7.01
N ARG A 175 1.24 -21.37 7.47
CA ARG A 175 2.53 -21.08 8.13
C ARG A 175 2.46 -19.81 8.96
N THR A 176 3.47 -19.61 9.80
CA THR A 176 3.72 -18.31 10.45
C THR A 176 4.68 -17.48 9.60
N PHE A 177 4.19 -16.34 9.11
CA PHE A 177 4.98 -15.39 8.32
C PHE A 177 6.02 -14.71 9.20
N ARG A 178 7.19 -14.42 8.63
CA ARG A 178 8.33 -13.87 9.36
C ARG A 178 8.96 -12.71 8.62
N LEU A 179 9.11 -11.61 9.34
CA LEU A 179 9.86 -10.46 8.87
C LEU A 179 11.35 -10.75 8.83
N ARG A 180 11.93 -10.69 7.63
CA ARG A 180 13.37 -10.74 7.39
C ARG A 180 13.83 -9.37 6.89
N ARG A 181 14.86 -8.80 7.52
CA ARG A 181 15.44 -7.52 7.12
C ARG A 181 16.90 -7.72 6.72
N THR A 182 17.25 -7.22 5.55
CA THR A 182 18.65 -7.07 5.14
C THR A 182 19.26 -5.82 5.80
N LEU A 183 20.59 -5.69 5.73
CA LEU A 183 21.27 -4.47 6.20
C LEU A 183 20.71 -3.20 5.53
N ARG A 184 20.45 -3.27 4.21
CA ARG A 184 19.80 -2.20 3.44
C ARG A 184 18.44 -1.83 4.02
N ASN A 185 17.65 -2.81 4.47
CA ASN A 185 16.35 -2.54 5.09
C ASN A 185 16.50 -1.81 6.42
N TYR A 186 17.51 -2.12 7.23
CA TYR A 186 17.76 -1.38 8.47
C TYR A 186 18.18 0.07 8.20
N ILE A 187 19.01 0.30 7.18
CA ILE A 187 19.39 1.66 6.75
C ILE A 187 18.15 2.42 6.23
N ALA A 188 17.31 1.80 5.41
CA ALA A 188 16.08 2.43 4.94
C ALA A 188 15.09 2.70 6.08
N LEU A 189 15.01 1.82 7.08
CA LEU A 189 14.13 1.95 8.24
C LEU A 189 14.51 3.14 9.13
N SER A 190 15.81 3.44 9.28
CA SER A 190 16.24 4.63 10.03
C SER A 190 15.78 5.92 9.35
N GLY A 191 15.82 5.95 8.01
CA GLY A 191 15.24 7.03 7.21
C GLY A 191 13.73 7.15 7.37
N PHE A 192 13.02 6.01 7.37
CA PHE A 192 11.55 5.96 7.43
C PHE A 192 10.95 6.66 8.66
N HIS A 193 11.63 6.60 9.80
CA HIS A 193 11.16 7.21 11.05
C HIS A 193 11.62 8.66 11.25
N SER A 194 12.51 9.18 10.40
CA SER A 194 13.11 10.50 10.59
C SER A 194 12.87 11.42 9.40
N ARG A 195 12.29 12.58 9.70
CA ARG A 195 12.08 13.65 8.72
C ARG A 195 13.40 14.19 8.18
N THR A 196 14.42 14.33 9.04
CA THR A 196 15.74 14.85 8.65
C THR A 196 16.51 13.85 7.80
N LEU A 197 16.45 12.56 8.12
CA LEU A 197 17.07 11.51 7.31
C LEU A 197 16.35 11.29 5.97
N THR A 198 15.01 11.35 5.96
CA THR A 198 14.24 11.33 4.70
C THR A 198 14.60 12.54 3.82
N TRP A 199 14.72 13.74 4.41
CA TRP A 199 15.16 14.94 3.70
C TRP A 199 16.60 14.82 3.20
N LEU A 200 17.54 14.35 4.03
CA LEU A 200 18.93 14.12 3.63
C LEU A 200 19.03 13.13 2.46
N GLY A 201 18.27 12.03 2.50
CA GLY A 201 18.29 11.01 1.45
C GLY A 201 17.71 11.48 0.10
N TYR A 202 16.66 12.31 0.10
CA TYR A 202 15.95 12.70 -1.13
C TYR A 202 16.27 14.13 -1.64
N GLU A 203 16.64 15.06 -0.76
CA GLU A 203 16.75 16.50 -1.08
C GLU A 203 18.17 17.05 -0.94
N SER A 204 19.03 16.45 -0.13
CA SER A 204 20.40 16.94 -0.03
C SER A 204 21.19 16.60 -1.30
N TRP A 205 22.10 17.50 -1.70
CA TRP A 205 23.07 17.24 -2.77
C TRP A 205 23.81 15.91 -2.54
N PHE A 206 24.16 15.62 -1.28
CA PHE A 206 24.77 14.37 -0.86
C PHE A 206 23.87 13.13 -1.10
N GLY A 207 22.57 13.25 -0.84
CA GLY A 207 21.56 12.22 -1.11
C GLY A 207 21.40 11.89 -2.60
N ARG A 208 21.25 12.94 -3.42
CA ARG A 208 21.01 12.82 -4.87
C ARG A 208 22.24 12.38 -5.68
N VAL A 209 23.44 12.78 -5.25
CA VAL A 209 24.67 12.55 -6.01
C VAL A 209 25.50 11.40 -5.42
N VAL A 210 25.73 11.42 -4.11
CA VAL A 210 26.67 10.48 -3.47
C VAL A 210 25.98 9.18 -3.07
N LEU A 211 24.86 9.25 -2.33
CA LEU A 211 24.12 8.07 -1.89
C LEU A 211 23.45 7.33 -3.07
N HIS A 212 22.88 8.06 -4.02
CA HIS A 212 22.34 7.48 -5.26
C HIS A 212 23.46 6.90 -6.16
N GLY A 213 24.62 7.56 -6.24
CA GLY A 213 25.78 7.05 -6.97
C GLY A 213 26.34 5.75 -6.40
N ILE A 214 26.50 5.68 -5.08
CA ILE A 214 26.94 4.46 -4.38
C ILE A 214 25.88 3.36 -4.50
N LEU A 215 24.60 3.69 -4.37
CA LEU A 215 23.52 2.73 -4.56
C LEU A 215 23.51 2.15 -5.97
N TYR A 216 23.65 2.98 -7.01
CA TYR A 216 23.71 2.53 -8.40
C TYR A 216 24.97 1.72 -8.72
N ALA A 217 26.09 2.01 -8.07
CA ALA A 217 27.31 1.21 -8.20
C ALA A 217 27.16 -0.20 -7.60
N ILE A 218 26.35 -0.35 -6.54
CA ILE A 218 26.14 -1.63 -5.84
C ILE A 218 24.97 -2.43 -6.44
N VAL A 219 23.91 -1.75 -6.89
CA VAL A 219 22.62 -2.36 -7.28
C VAL A 219 22.45 -2.43 -8.81
N GLY A 220 23.29 -1.72 -9.57
CA GLY A 220 23.07 -1.46 -10.99
C GLY A 220 22.07 -0.31 -11.19
N ARG A 221 22.13 0.33 -12.38
CA ARG A 221 21.17 1.37 -12.74
C ARG A 221 19.79 0.74 -12.95
N PRO A 222 18.69 1.37 -12.51
CA PRO A 222 17.36 0.91 -12.86
C PRO A 222 17.23 0.86 -14.37
N VAL A 223 16.70 -0.24 -14.90
CA VAL A 223 16.38 -0.36 -16.32
C VAL A 223 15.40 0.76 -16.65
N SER A 224 15.81 1.70 -17.49
CA SER A 224 14.94 2.73 -18.02
C SER A 224 13.74 2.04 -18.66
N PRO A 225 12.48 2.44 -18.36
CA PRO A 225 11.36 1.94 -19.12
C PRO A 225 11.64 2.24 -20.59
N GLN A 226 11.67 1.18 -21.41
CA GLN A 226 11.75 1.33 -22.86
C GLN A 226 10.63 2.30 -23.27
N PRO A 227 10.92 3.38 -24.01
CA PRO A 227 9.85 4.19 -24.56
C PRO A 227 8.95 3.25 -25.34
N SER A 228 7.65 3.24 -25.03
CA SER A 228 6.67 2.45 -25.75
C SER A 228 6.80 2.80 -27.23
N GLY A 229 7.43 1.91 -27.99
CA GLY A 229 7.49 1.99 -29.43
C GLY A 229 6.07 2.01 -29.95
N GLN A 230 5.72 3.15 -30.54
CA GLN A 230 4.74 3.39 -31.59
C GLN A 230 3.55 2.44 -31.64
N ALA A 231 2.36 3.02 -31.45
CA ALA A 231 1.11 2.49 -31.95
C ALA A 231 1.33 1.95 -33.37
N ALA A 232 1.29 0.62 -33.50
CA ALA A 232 1.21 0.00 -34.80
C ALA A 232 -0.14 0.36 -35.39
N ASP A 233 -0.10 1.10 -36.50
CA ASP A 233 -1.21 1.34 -37.41
C ASP A 233 -2.01 0.05 -37.62
N CYS A 234 -3.25 0.05 -37.15
CA CYS A 234 -4.28 -0.87 -37.60
C CYS A 234 -5.35 -0.05 -38.32
N ASN A 235 -5.03 0.39 -39.53
CA ASN A 235 -5.99 0.73 -40.57
C ASN A 235 -5.33 0.57 -41.94
N HIS A 236 -6.07 -0.05 -42.87
CA HIS A 236 -5.71 -0.53 -44.21
C HIS A 236 -5.10 -1.93 -44.21
N SER A 237 -5.87 -3.00 -44.46
CA SER A 237 -6.42 -3.27 -45.78
C SER A 237 -7.51 -4.35 -45.71
N ALA A 238 -8.77 -3.93 -45.92
CA ALA A 238 -9.72 -4.76 -46.65
C ALA A 238 -9.52 -4.46 -48.15
N GLU A 239 -9.78 -5.46 -49.00
CA GLU A 239 -9.67 -5.47 -50.47
C GLU A 239 -8.26 -5.65 -51.05
N GLN A 240 -7.93 -6.88 -51.49
CA GLN A 240 -7.89 -7.24 -52.91
C GLN A 240 -7.33 -8.66 -53.13
N SER A 241 -8.16 -9.53 -53.73
CA SER A 241 -7.83 -10.65 -54.66
C SER A 241 -6.81 -11.72 -54.18
N ARG A 242 -7.17 -13.00 -54.02
CA ARG A 242 -7.71 -13.97 -54.99
C ARG A 242 -8.16 -15.22 -54.25
#